data_AF-A0A136MCP1-F1
#
_entry.id   AF-A0A136MCP1-F1
#
_cell.length_a   1.000
_cell.length_b   1.000
_cell.length_c   1.000
_cell.angle_alpha   90.00
_cell.angle_beta   90.00
_cell.angle_gamma   90.00
#
_symmetry.space_group_name_H-M   'P 1'
#
loop_
_entity.id
_entity.type
_entity.pdbx_description
1 polymer ?
#
loop_
_entity_poly.entity_id
_entity_poly.type
_entity_poly.pdbx_seq_one_letter_code
_entity_poly.pdbx_strand_id
1 'polypeptide(L)'
;MIQAKSTERPLSFFETTVEHPIPDLSNQHVQQRLCGFKLSATGTRALAGLVLIGVASFGIGLVTSPDQAWSSLLMSSFLLLSLGLSGLFFIAVSYLAGAGWYIAMRRIPEAMVSLIPAGALGVALVLIFHSSIYPWVAGHEGGELKGFKGYWLDYSFFLCRAVAYVAIWLLFAAFMLRNSRVQDRDGNLSHTKRNTVLSAFFIVAFSLSYWLASTDWIMTLEPHWYSTIFGVYNFSGLFSSGIAGMILIFIWLKRSSLWEASSMKNTCMISANCCLDSRHSGPISGSASIC
;
A
#
# COMPACT_ATOMS: atom_id res chain seq x y z
N MET A 1 26.54 56.15 -31.51
CA MET A 1 27.30 55.71 -30.32
C MET A 1 26.28 55.19 -29.31
N ILE A 2 26.16 53.93 -28.89
CA ILE A 2 26.69 52.60 -29.23
C ILE A 2 25.53 51.63 -28.89
N GLN A 3 25.23 50.67 -29.75
CA GLN A 3 24.34 49.53 -29.48
C GLN A 3 24.97 48.62 -28.42
N ALA A 4 24.26 48.33 -27.33
CA ALA A 4 24.70 47.41 -26.29
C ALA A 4 24.14 45.99 -26.55
N LYS A 5 25.05 45.14 -27.02
CA LYS A 5 24.95 43.69 -27.18
C LYS A 5 25.01 43.01 -25.80
N SER A 6 24.09 42.08 -25.50
CA SER A 6 24.18 41.20 -24.33
C SER A 6 23.71 39.78 -24.66
N THR A 7 24.59 39.08 -25.37
CA THR A 7 25.01 37.68 -25.21
C THR A 7 24.04 36.68 -24.57
N GLU A 8 23.48 35.82 -25.41
CA GLU A 8 22.91 34.53 -25.06
C GLU A 8 23.97 33.59 -24.43
N ARG A 9 23.59 32.82 -23.40
CA ARG A 9 24.26 31.56 -23.06
C ARG A 9 23.20 30.45 -22.97
N PRO A 10 23.23 29.43 -23.84
CA PRO A 10 22.43 28.23 -23.62
C PRO A 10 23.03 27.38 -22.48
N LEU A 11 22.16 26.82 -21.65
CA LEU A 11 22.48 25.86 -20.59
C LEU A 11 22.91 24.52 -21.20
N SER A 12 24.20 24.32 -21.43
CA SER A 12 24.78 22.98 -21.68
C SER A 12 25.15 22.34 -20.34
N PHE A 13 24.20 21.66 -19.69
CA PHE A 13 24.46 20.93 -18.42
C PHE A 13 24.03 19.45 -18.45
N PHE A 14 23.70 18.87 -19.60
CA PHE A 14 23.28 17.46 -19.65
C PHE A 14 23.84 16.74 -20.88
N GLU A 15 25.15 16.54 -20.93
CA GLU A 15 25.74 15.63 -21.93
C GLU A 15 27.01 14.99 -21.38
N THR A 16 26.81 14.01 -20.49
CA THR A 16 27.77 12.94 -20.22
C THR A 16 27.00 11.63 -20.11
N THR A 17 26.49 11.14 -21.24
CA THR A 17 26.07 9.73 -21.35
C THR A 17 27.35 8.90 -21.39
N VAL A 18 27.73 8.36 -20.25
CA VAL A 18 28.67 7.23 -20.19
C VAL A 18 27.98 6.08 -20.93
N GLU A 19 28.45 5.76 -22.14
CA GLU A 19 28.05 4.56 -22.86
C GLU A 19 28.50 3.34 -22.06
N HIS A 20 27.61 2.82 -21.21
CA HIS A 20 27.79 1.51 -20.62
C HIS A 20 27.48 0.45 -21.69
N PRO A 21 28.41 -0.47 -22.01
CA PRO A 21 28.14 -1.54 -22.95
C PRO A 21 26.92 -2.34 -22.49
N ILE A 22 25.91 -2.41 -23.36
CA ILE A 22 24.64 -3.10 -23.09
C ILE A 22 24.96 -4.60 -22.90
N PRO A 23 24.68 -5.18 -21.73
CA PRO A 23 24.96 -6.60 -21.49
C PRO A 23 24.11 -7.49 -22.40
N ASP A 24 24.71 -8.54 -22.94
CA ASP A 24 24.03 -9.53 -23.80
C ASP A 24 22.87 -10.22 -23.06
N LEU A 25 21.65 -9.93 -23.51
CA LEU A 25 20.38 -10.39 -22.92
C LEU A 25 20.02 -11.84 -23.25
N SER A 26 20.81 -12.52 -24.09
CA SER A 26 20.64 -13.96 -24.36
C SER A 26 21.07 -14.83 -23.18
N ASN A 27 21.84 -14.27 -22.24
CA ASN A 27 22.42 -15.00 -21.13
C ASN A 27 21.39 -15.19 -20.00
N GLN A 28 20.81 -16.40 -19.91
CA GLN A 28 19.79 -16.77 -18.91
C GLN A 28 20.23 -16.48 -17.46
N HIS A 29 21.54 -16.50 -17.17
CA HIS A 29 22.08 -16.15 -15.85
C HIS A 29 21.87 -14.67 -15.47
N VAL A 30 21.86 -13.75 -16.44
CA VAL A 30 21.59 -12.32 -16.21
C VAL A 30 20.10 -12.12 -15.91
N GLN A 31 19.21 -12.81 -16.63
CA GLN A 31 17.77 -12.78 -16.35
C GLN A 31 17.42 -13.37 -14.98
N GLN A 32 18.09 -14.44 -14.54
CA GLN A 32 17.90 -15.03 -13.22
C GLN A 32 18.29 -14.10 -12.07
N ARG A 33 19.39 -13.34 -12.20
CA ARG A 33 19.79 -12.35 -11.19
C ARG A 33 18.79 -11.20 -11.06
N LEU A 34 18.15 -10.84 -12.17
CA LEU A 34 17.12 -9.81 -12.21
C LEU A 34 15.82 -10.28 -11.54
N CYS A 35 15.43 -11.54 -11.67
CA CYS A 35 14.09 -12.01 -11.29
C CYS A 35 13.93 -12.56 -9.85
N GLY A 36 14.93 -12.41 -8.98
CA GLY A 36 14.87 -13.02 -7.65
C GLY A 36 15.66 -12.28 -6.59
N PHE A 37 15.26 -11.04 -6.26
CA PHE A 37 15.75 -10.45 -5.01
C PHE A 37 15.17 -11.23 -3.83
N LYS A 38 15.96 -12.15 -3.29
CA LYS A 38 15.70 -12.79 -2.00
C LYS A 38 16.33 -11.91 -0.94
N LEU A 39 15.54 -11.53 0.07
CA LEU A 39 16.06 -10.83 1.24
C LEU A 39 17.22 -11.66 1.81
N SER A 40 18.34 -11.01 2.14
CA SER A 40 19.50 -11.68 2.73
C SER A 40 19.02 -12.55 3.91
N ALA A 41 19.57 -13.77 4.03
CA ALA A 41 19.20 -14.69 5.11
C ALA A 41 19.34 -14.04 6.49
N THR A 42 20.26 -13.09 6.64
CA THR A 42 20.42 -12.29 7.87
C THR A 42 19.26 -11.31 8.07
N GLY A 43 18.81 -10.63 7.00
CA GLY A 43 17.64 -9.74 7.08
C GLY A 43 16.35 -10.48 7.40
N THR A 44 16.14 -11.66 6.79
CA THR A 44 14.96 -12.49 7.08
C THR A 44 14.96 -12.98 8.52
N ARG A 45 16.11 -13.41 9.04
CA ARG A 45 16.26 -13.82 10.44
C ARG A 45 16.05 -12.65 11.41
N ALA A 46 16.52 -11.45 11.08
CA ALA A 46 16.31 -10.26 11.90
C ALA A 46 14.81 -9.88 11.98
N LEU A 47 14.10 -9.88 10.85
CA LEU A 47 12.65 -9.64 10.82
C LEU A 47 11.88 -10.72 11.58
N ALA A 48 12.24 -11.99 11.43
CA ALA A 48 11.64 -13.07 12.20
C ALA A 48 11.89 -12.91 13.70
N GLY A 49 13.08 -12.45 14.10
CA GLY A 49 13.40 -12.12 15.49
C GLY A 49 12.50 -11.02 16.06
N LEU A 50 12.25 -9.96 15.31
CA LEU A 50 11.33 -8.88 15.73
C LEU A 50 9.88 -9.38 15.89
N VAL A 51 9.41 -10.25 15.00
CA VAL A 51 8.09 -10.88 15.13
C VAL A 51 8.02 -11.75 16.39
N LEU A 52 9.05 -12.55 16.66
CA LEU A 52 9.12 -13.39 17.87
C LEU A 52 9.14 -12.54 19.14
N ILE A 53 9.87 -11.43 19.17
CA ILE A 53 9.87 -10.48 20.30
C ILE A 53 8.45 -9.92 20.50
N GLY A 54 7.77 -9.53 19.41
CA GLY A 54 6.38 -9.08 19.47
C GLY A 54 5.44 -10.13 20.07
N VAL A 55 5.48 -11.36 19.57
CA VAL A 55 4.65 -12.46 20.08
C VAL A 55 4.98 -12.80 21.53
N ALA A 56 6.26 -12.83 21.90
CA ALA A 56 6.69 -13.06 23.28
C ALA A 56 6.21 -11.95 24.22
N SER A 57 6.32 -10.68 23.81
CA SER A 57 5.85 -9.54 24.59
C SER A 57 4.32 -9.58 24.80
N PHE A 58 3.57 -10.00 23.77
CA PHE A 58 2.13 -10.19 23.89
C PHE A 58 1.80 -11.35 24.84
N GLY A 59 2.52 -12.47 24.74
CA GLY A 59 2.36 -13.62 25.63
C GLY A 59 2.64 -13.27 27.10
N ILE A 60 3.67 -12.48 27.37
CA ILE A 60 3.95 -11.96 28.71
C ILE A 60 2.82 -11.04 29.17
N GLY A 61 2.37 -10.13 28.30
CA GLY A 61 1.26 -9.21 28.59
C GLY A 61 -0.03 -9.92 28.98
N LEU A 62 -0.35 -11.05 28.34
CA LEU A 62 -1.53 -11.86 28.67
C LEU A 62 -1.48 -12.46 30.08
N VAL A 63 -0.28 -12.69 30.65
CA VAL A 63 -0.12 -13.24 32.00
C VAL A 63 -0.12 -12.13 33.05
N THR A 64 0.49 -10.97 32.74
CA THR A 64 0.60 -9.87 33.71
C THR A 64 -0.67 -9.05 33.82
N SER A 65 -1.25 -8.66 32.68
CA SER A 65 -2.40 -7.75 32.59
C SER A 65 -3.22 -8.05 31.32
N PRO A 66 -4.15 -9.04 31.37
CA PRO A 66 -4.89 -9.48 30.19
C PRO A 66 -5.61 -8.35 29.45
N ASP A 67 -6.34 -7.49 30.17
CA ASP A 67 -7.17 -6.43 29.58
C ASP A 67 -6.33 -5.39 28.80
N GLN A 68 -5.14 -5.06 29.33
CA GLN A 68 -4.22 -4.14 28.69
C GLN A 68 -3.58 -4.75 27.44
N ALA A 69 -3.28 -6.06 27.47
CA ALA A 69 -2.72 -6.79 26.34
C ALA A 69 -3.70 -6.83 25.16
N TRP A 70 -4.99 -7.13 25.41
CA TRP A 70 -6.02 -7.12 24.37
C TRP A 70 -6.27 -5.74 23.79
N SER A 71 -6.30 -4.70 24.62
CA SER A 71 -6.44 -3.30 24.18
C SER A 71 -5.28 -2.87 23.29
N SER A 72 -4.06 -3.29 23.66
CA SER A 72 -2.84 -3.02 22.90
C SER A 72 -2.80 -3.80 21.58
N LEU A 73 -3.33 -5.03 21.57
CA LEU A 73 -3.49 -5.81 20.34
C LEU A 73 -4.49 -5.15 19.38
N LEU A 74 -5.62 -4.65 19.89
CA LEU A 74 -6.60 -3.92 19.07
C LEU A 74 -5.96 -2.69 18.43
N MET A 75 -5.28 -1.87 19.23
CA MET A 75 -4.62 -0.64 18.76
C MET A 75 -3.55 -0.93 17.69
N SER A 76 -2.65 -1.88 17.96
CA SER A 76 -1.58 -2.25 17.02
C SER A 76 -2.12 -2.89 15.74
N SER A 77 -3.14 -3.74 15.83
CA SER A 77 -3.78 -4.37 14.67
C SER A 77 -4.52 -3.34 13.81
N PHE A 78 -5.22 -2.40 14.44
CA PHE A 78 -5.89 -1.29 13.74
C PHE A 78 -4.89 -0.37 13.03
N LEU A 79 -3.75 -0.09 13.65
CA LEU A 79 -2.66 0.66 13.02
C LEU A 79 -2.10 -0.08 11.79
N LEU A 80 -1.80 -1.38 11.91
CA LEU A 80 -1.28 -2.20 10.81
C LEU A 80 -2.28 -2.29 9.65
N LEU A 81 -3.55 -2.47 9.97
CA LEU A 81 -4.64 -2.49 9.01
C LEU A 81 -4.77 -1.15 8.29
N SER A 82 -4.69 -0.04 9.03
CA SER A 82 -4.72 1.31 8.47
C SER A 82 -3.53 1.57 7.55
N LEU A 83 -2.31 1.16 7.93
CA LEU A 83 -1.14 1.26 7.06
C LEU A 83 -1.32 0.46 5.76
N GLY A 84 -1.89 -0.74 5.82
CA GLY A 84 -2.17 -1.51 4.61
C GLY A 84 -3.24 -0.87 3.71
N LEU A 85 -4.33 -0.38 4.32
CA LEU A 85 -5.40 0.32 3.62
C LEU A 85 -4.94 1.65 3.00
N SER A 86 -4.02 2.36 3.63
CA SER A 86 -3.43 3.57 3.08
C SER A 86 -2.73 3.32 1.73
N GLY A 87 -2.06 2.18 1.60
CA GLY A 87 -1.45 1.75 0.33
C GLY A 87 -2.51 1.50 -0.74
N LEU A 88 -3.58 0.79 -0.39
CA LEU A 88 -4.69 0.53 -1.31
C LEU A 88 -5.40 1.82 -1.77
N PHE A 89 -5.65 2.73 -0.83
CA PHE A 89 -6.23 4.04 -1.10
C PHE A 89 -5.32 4.89 -1.99
N PHE A 90 -4.02 4.90 -1.71
CA PHE A 90 -3.05 5.64 -2.52
C PHE A 90 -2.95 5.10 -3.95
N ILE A 91 -3.00 3.77 -4.13
CA ILE A 91 -3.12 3.14 -5.45
C ILE A 91 -4.37 3.65 -6.17
N ALA A 92 -5.52 3.61 -5.50
CA ALA A 92 -6.80 3.97 -6.10
C ALA A 92 -6.82 5.43 -6.57
N VAL A 93 -6.39 6.36 -5.69
CA VAL A 93 -6.30 7.79 -6.02
C VAL A 93 -5.36 8.02 -7.19
N SER A 94 -4.22 7.31 -7.25
CA SER A 94 -3.25 7.46 -8.33
C SER A 94 -3.78 6.99 -9.69
N TYR A 95 -4.56 5.91 -9.73
CA TYR A 95 -5.25 5.46 -10.95
C TYR A 95 -6.34 6.41 -11.42
N LEU A 96 -7.12 6.98 -10.49
CA LEU A 96 -8.15 7.98 -10.79
C LEU A 96 -7.57 9.30 -11.26
N ALA A 97 -6.47 9.73 -10.66
CA ALA A 97 -5.79 10.97 -11.04
C ALA A 97 -4.99 10.86 -12.35
N GLY A 98 -4.81 9.65 -12.90
CA GLY A 98 -3.95 9.44 -14.06
C GLY A 98 -2.47 9.78 -13.79
N ALA A 99 -2.02 9.60 -12.55
CA ALA A 99 -0.71 10.04 -12.10
C ALA A 99 0.43 9.18 -12.67
N GLY A 100 1.14 9.70 -13.68
CA GLY A 100 2.26 8.99 -14.33
C GLY A 100 3.50 8.79 -13.42
N TRP A 101 3.77 9.73 -12.51
CA TRP A 101 4.92 9.66 -11.61
C TRP A 101 4.86 8.48 -10.62
N TYR A 102 3.64 8.08 -10.25
CA TYR A 102 3.43 6.97 -9.33
C TYR A 102 3.82 5.61 -9.93
N ILE A 103 3.79 5.46 -11.26
CA ILE A 103 4.07 4.19 -11.94
C ILE A 103 5.44 3.63 -11.55
N ALA A 104 6.45 4.50 -11.41
CA ALA A 104 7.80 4.10 -11.02
C ALA A 104 7.88 3.52 -9.60
N MET A 105 6.98 3.93 -8.70
CA MET A 105 6.97 3.52 -7.29
C MET A 105 5.76 2.64 -6.93
N ARG A 106 4.99 2.17 -7.93
CA ARG A 106 3.73 1.41 -7.77
C ARG A 106 3.83 0.20 -6.84
N ARG A 107 5.01 -0.44 -6.79
CA ARG A 107 5.24 -1.65 -5.99
C ARG A 107 5.23 -1.44 -4.49
N ILE A 108 5.59 -0.25 -4.03
CA ILE A 108 5.71 0.03 -2.60
C ILE A 108 4.34 -0.02 -1.92
N PRO A 109 3.32 0.76 -2.34
CA PRO A 109 2.00 0.63 -1.76
C PRO A 109 1.32 -0.70 -2.10
N GLU A 110 1.59 -1.33 -3.26
CA GLU A 110 1.12 -2.71 -3.52
C GLU A 110 1.65 -3.70 -2.49
N ALA A 111 2.89 -3.52 -2.03
CA ALA A 111 3.47 -4.33 -0.95
C ALA A 111 2.83 -3.99 0.41
N MET A 112 2.53 -2.72 0.69
CA MET A 112 1.85 -2.33 1.93
C MET A 112 0.46 -2.98 2.08
N VAL A 113 -0.26 -3.21 0.99
CA VAL A 113 -1.54 -3.94 0.99
C VAL A 113 -1.42 -5.34 1.61
N SER A 114 -0.23 -5.95 1.59
CA SER A 114 0.00 -7.25 2.27
C SER A 114 -0.14 -7.20 3.80
N LEU A 115 -0.19 -6.00 4.40
CA LEU A 115 -0.47 -5.82 5.83
C LEU A 115 -1.95 -6.00 6.18
N ILE A 116 -2.87 -5.84 5.22
CA ILE A 116 -4.33 -5.89 5.48
C ILE A 116 -4.74 -7.23 6.10
N PRO A 117 -4.35 -8.42 5.59
CA PRO A 117 -4.72 -9.68 6.20
C PRO A 117 -4.18 -9.85 7.63
N ALA A 118 -2.96 -9.39 7.91
CA ALA A 118 -2.36 -9.48 9.24
C ALA A 118 -3.08 -8.57 10.25
N GLY A 119 -3.35 -7.32 9.88
CA GLY A 119 -4.12 -6.39 10.71
C GLY A 119 -5.57 -6.84 10.91
N ALA A 120 -6.21 -7.34 9.85
CA ALA A 120 -7.58 -7.86 9.92
C ALA A 120 -7.68 -9.11 10.81
N LEU A 121 -6.67 -10.00 10.76
CA LEU A 121 -6.59 -11.14 11.68
C LEU A 121 -6.46 -10.67 13.12
N GLY A 122 -5.58 -9.71 13.40
CA GLY A 122 -5.40 -9.17 14.75
C GLY A 122 -6.68 -8.54 15.31
N VAL A 123 -7.40 -7.76 14.50
CA VAL A 123 -8.73 -7.22 14.87
C VAL A 123 -9.72 -8.36 15.11
N ALA A 124 -9.82 -9.33 14.20
CA ALA A 124 -10.74 -10.46 14.34
C ALA A 124 -10.48 -11.28 15.61
N LEU A 125 -9.21 -11.49 15.99
CA LEU A 125 -8.85 -12.16 17.23
C LEU A 125 -9.42 -11.42 18.44
N VAL A 126 -9.30 -10.09 18.50
CA VAL A 126 -9.86 -9.30 19.60
C VAL A 126 -11.39 -9.41 19.63
N LEU A 127 -12.07 -9.23 18.49
CA LEU A 127 -13.53 -9.22 18.43
C LEU A 127 -14.18 -10.56 18.81
N ILE A 128 -13.46 -11.68 18.60
CA ILE A 128 -13.95 -13.03 18.88
C ILE A 128 -13.54 -13.49 20.29
N PHE A 129 -12.27 -13.32 20.68
CA PHE A 129 -11.75 -13.88 21.93
C PHE A 129 -11.88 -12.96 23.14
N HIS A 130 -11.95 -11.64 22.94
CA HIS A 130 -12.03 -10.66 24.02
C HIS A 130 -13.03 -9.56 23.70
N SER A 131 -14.25 -9.96 23.32
CA SER A 131 -15.37 -9.05 23.06
C SER A 131 -15.84 -8.29 24.31
N SER A 132 -15.43 -8.72 25.51
CA SER A 132 -15.69 -8.04 26.78
C SER A 132 -15.02 -6.67 26.91
N ILE A 133 -14.06 -6.34 26.03
CA ILE A 133 -13.49 -4.98 25.96
C ILE A 133 -14.54 -3.92 25.64
N TYR A 134 -15.65 -4.34 25.02
CA TYR A 134 -16.79 -3.49 24.71
C TYR A 134 -17.80 -3.54 25.86
N PRO A 135 -18.03 -2.42 26.58
CA PRO A 135 -18.93 -2.39 27.74
C PRO A 135 -20.36 -2.86 27.42
N TRP A 136 -20.80 -2.60 26.18
CA TRP A 136 -22.10 -2.98 25.66
C TRP A 136 -22.27 -4.49 25.40
N VAL A 137 -21.17 -5.24 25.22
CA VAL A 137 -21.20 -6.73 25.09
C VAL A 137 -21.26 -7.39 26.45
N ALA A 138 -20.53 -6.86 27.44
CA ALA A 138 -20.42 -7.45 28.77
C ALA A 138 -21.72 -7.33 29.60
N GLY A 139 -22.81 -6.78 29.05
CA GLY A 139 -24.11 -6.68 29.71
C GLY A 139 -24.19 -5.63 30.83
N HIS A 140 -23.11 -4.89 31.09
CA HIS A 140 -23.07 -3.86 32.14
C HIS A 140 -23.92 -2.62 31.74
N GLU A 141 -24.04 -2.35 30.43
CA GLU A 141 -24.82 -1.22 29.90
C GLU A 141 -25.92 -1.65 28.90
N GLY A 142 -26.11 -2.96 28.70
CA GLY A 142 -27.05 -3.51 27.70
C GLY A 142 -28.52 -3.12 27.94
N GLY A 143 -28.89 -2.77 29.17
CA GLY A 143 -30.23 -2.27 29.50
C GLY A 143 -30.50 -0.80 29.12
N GLU A 144 -29.44 -0.01 28.89
CA GLU A 144 -29.55 1.44 28.64
C GLU A 144 -29.52 1.80 27.15
N LEU A 145 -28.99 0.91 26.30
CA LEU A 145 -28.89 1.12 24.85
C LEU A 145 -30.21 0.84 24.14
N LYS A 146 -31.14 1.80 24.22
CA LYS A 146 -32.46 1.71 23.58
C LYS A 146 -32.47 2.24 22.15
N GLY A 147 -33.38 1.70 21.33
CA GLY A 147 -33.63 2.16 19.95
C GLY A 147 -32.61 1.64 18.93
N PHE A 148 -32.32 2.47 17.90
CA PHE A 148 -31.43 2.10 16.78
C PHE A 148 -30.04 1.66 17.24
N LYS A 149 -29.51 2.26 18.32
CA LYS A 149 -28.19 1.96 18.84
C LYS A 149 -28.08 0.54 19.41
N GLY A 150 -29.13 0.06 20.09
CA GLY A 150 -29.18 -1.31 20.58
C GLY A 150 -29.19 -2.33 19.43
N TYR A 151 -29.92 -2.04 18.36
CA TYR A 151 -29.88 -2.87 17.15
C TYR A 151 -28.52 -2.79 16.44
N TRP A 152 -27.93 -1.61 16.33
CA TRP A 152 -26.62 -1.41 15.69
C TRP A 152 -25.50 -2.12 16.43
N LEU A 153 -25.53 -2.12 17.76
CA LEU A 153 -24.55 -2.76 18.64
C LEU A 153 -24.97 -4.18 19.07
N ASP A 154 -25.89 -4.82 18.35
CA ASP A 154 -26.07 -6.26 18.52
C ASP A 154 -24.78 -6.99 18.13
N TYR A 155 -24.31 -7.91 18.98
CA TYR A 155 -23.02 -8.57 18.79
C TYR A 155 -22.93 -9.33 17.45
N SER A 156 -24.01 -9.98 17.04
CA SER A 156 -24.03 -10.74 15.77
C SER A 156 -24.00 -9.79 14.58
N PHE A 157 -24.78 -8.71 14.63
CA PHE A 157 -24.81 -7.71 13.57
C PHE A 157 -23.46 -6.96 13.47
N PHE A 158 -22.85 -6.63 14.61
CA PHE A 158 -21.53 -6.02 14.71
C PHE A 158 -20.44 -6.88 14.07
N LEU A 159 -20.40 -8.18 14.40
CA LEU A 159 -19.40 -9.10 13.85
C LEU A 159 -19.61 -9.30 12.34
N CYS A 160 -20.87 -9.41 11.89
CA CYS A 160 -21.20 -9.51 10.47
C CYS A 160 -20.69 -8.28 9.69
N ARG A 161 -20.86 -7.06 10.24
CA ARG A 161 -20.35 -5.83 9.65
C ARG A 161 -18.82 -5.81 9.62
N ALA A 162 -18.16 -6.23 10.70
CA ALA A 162 -16.71 -6.31 10.76
C ALA A 162 -16.15 -7.22 9.64
N VAL A 163 -16.76 -8.40 9.44
CA VAL A 163 -16.42 -9.31 8.33
C VAL A 163 -16.68 -8.66 6.97
N ALA A 164 -17.81 -7.96 6.81
CA ALA A 164 -18.15 -7.28 5.56
C ALA A 164 -17.13 -6.20 5.19
N TYR A 165 -16.70 -5.36 6.15
CA TYR A 165 -15.69 -4.32 5.90
C TYR A 165 -14.37 -4.92 5.42
N VAL A 166 -13.86 -5.93 6.13
CA VAL A 166 -12.62 -6.63 5.77
C VAL A 166 -12.75 -7.32 4.41
N ALA A 167 -13.89 -7.97 4.15
CA ALA A 167 -14.14 -8.64 2.88
C ALA A 167 -14.14 -7.64 1.71
N ILE A 168 -14.80 -6.49 1.85
CA ILE A 168 -14.78 -5.41 0.84
C ILE A 168 -13.33 -5.02 0.54
N TRP A 169 -12.53 -4.73 1.56
CA TRP A 169 -11.14 -4.29 1.35
C TRP A 169 -10.26 -5.37 0.72
N LEU A 170 -10.37 -6.62 1.17
CA LEU A 170 -9.60 -7.74 0.63
C LEU A 170 -10.00 -8.07 -0.81
N LEU A 171 -11.29 -7.97 -1.16
CA LEU A 171 -11.77 -8.20 -2.52
C LEU A 171 -11.19 -7.14 -3.47
N PHE A 172 -11.32 -5.86 -3.13
CA PHE A 172 -10.75 -4.78 -3.95
C PHE A 172 -9.22 -4.89 -4.05
N ALA A 173 -8.54 -5.15 -2.93
CA ALA A 173 -7.11 -5.42 -2.92
C ALA A 173 -6.73 -6.55 -3.89
N ALA A 174 -7.41 -7.69 -3.81
CA ALA A 174 -7.14 -8.86 -4.64
C ALA A 174 -7.35 -8.55 -6.13
N PHE A 175 -8.46 -7.91 -6.50
CA PHE A 175 -8.73 -7.57 -7.91
C PHE A 175 -7.74 -6.55 -8.46
N MET A 176 -7.48 -5.47 -7.73
CA MET A 176 -6.60 -4.40 -8.19
C MET A 176 -5.15 -4.88 -8.32
N LEU A 177 -4.63 -5.61 -7.32
CA LEU A 177 -3.27 -6.16 -7.37
C LEU A 177 -3.15 -7.29 -8.40
N ARG A 178 -4.19 -8.10 -8.61
CA ARG A 178 -4.17 -9.14 -9.65
C ARG A 178 -4.07 -8.52 -11.03
N ASN A 179 -4.90 -7.53 -11.36
CA ASN A 179 -4.84 -6.85 -12.64
C ASN A 179 -3.48 -6.17 -12.85
N SER A 180 -2.92 -5.55 -11.81
CA SER A 180 -1.58 -4.97 -11.85
C SER A 180 -0.51 -6.01 -12.20
N ARG A 181 -0.51 -7.17 -11.54
CA ARG A 181 0.45 -8.26 -11.80
C ARG A 181 0.30 -8.90 -13.17
N VAL A 182 -0.93 -8.98 -13.70
CA VAL A 182 -1.18 -9.51 -15.04
C VAL A 182 -0.70 -8.52 -16.09
N GLN A 183 -0.92 -7.22 -15.89
CA GLN A 183 -0.43 -6.16 -16.77
C GLN A 183 1.09 -6.19 -16.94
N ASP A 184 1.83 -6.61 -15.90
CA ASP A 184 3.28 -6.75 -15.99
C ASP A 184 3.75 -7.91 -16.87
N ARG A 185 2.86 -8.89 -17.14
CA ARG A 185 3.15 -10.06 -17.96
C ARG A 185 2.74 -9.86 -19.41
N ASP A 186 1.60 -9.21 -19.66
CA ASP A 186 1.02 -9.07 -20.99
C ASP A 186 1.13 -7.66 -21.60
N GLY A 187 1.46 -6.64 -20.79
CA GLY A 187 1.58 -5.25 -21.24
C GLY A 187 0.26 -4.58 -21.66
N ASN A 188 -0.90 -5.22 -21.45
CA ASN A 188 -2.16 -4.76 -22.02
C ASN A 188 -2.79 -3.60 -21.22
N LEU A 189 -3.09 -2.49 -21.91
CA LEU A 189 -3.71 -1.29 -21.33
C LEU A 189 -5.13 -1.51 -20.76
N SER A 190 -5.82 -2.58 -21.17
CA SER A 190 -7.15 -2.92 -20.64
C SER A 190 -7.16 -3.12 -19.13
N HIS A 191 -6.08 -3.65 -18.54
CA HIS A 191 -5.95 -3.83 -17.09
C HIS A 191 -5.90 -2.50 -16.35
N THR A 192 -5.24 -1.49 -16.92
CA THR A 192 -5.23 -0.13 -16.36
C THR A 192 -6.64 0.46 -16.37
N LYS A 193 -7.36 0.35 -17.49
CA LYS A 193 -8.75 0.83 -17.58
C LYS A 193 -9.65 0.15 -16.54
N ARG A 194 -9.51 -1.18 -16.37
CA ARG A 194 -10.25 -1.93 -15.35
C ARG A 194 -9.89 -1.47 -13.94
N ASN A 195 -8.61 -1.22 -13.66
CA ASN A 195 -8.17 -0.72 -12.36
C ASN A 195 -8.63 0.71 -12.09
N THR A 196 -8.74 1.59 -13.09
CA THR A 196 -9.33 2.92 -12.93
C THR A 196 -10.80 2.83 -12.51
N VAL A 197 -11.58 1.97 -13.16
CA VAL A 197 -13.00 1.75 -12.79
C VAL A 197 -13.12 1.13 -11.39
N LEU A 198 -12.33 0.11 -11.08
CA LEU A 198 -12.30 -0.49 -9.73
C LEU A 198 -11.89 0.53 -8.66
N SER A 199 -10.98 1.44 -8.97
CA SER A 199 -10.54 2.50 -8.05
C SER A 199 -11.67 3.46 -7.72
N ALA A 200 -12.49 3.84 -8.71
CA ALA A 200 -13.67 4.69 -8.51
C ALA A 200 -14.66 4.04 -7.54
N PHE A 201 -15.00 2.76 -7.75
CA PHE A 201 -15.87 2.02 -6.84
C PHE A 201 -15.23 1.82 -5.47
N PHE A 202 -13.93 1.53 -5.43
CA PHE A 202 -13.19 1.32 -4.19
C PHE A 202 -13.23 2.55 -3.31
N ILE A 203 -12.98 3.76 -3.83
CA ILE A 203 -12.96 4.97 -2.99
C ILE A 203 -14.29 5.17 -2.28
N VAL A 204 -15.42 5.02 -2.98
CA VAL A 204 -16.75 5.18 -2.38
C VAL A 204 -16.99 4.09 -1.32
N ALA A 205 -16.72 2.84 -1.66
CA ALA A 205 -16.87 1.71 -0.74
C ALA A 205 -15.97 1.85 0.49
N PHE A 206 -14.71 2.26 0.29
CA PHE A 206 -13.71 2.48 1.33
C PHE A 206 -14.10 3.62 2.25
N SER A 207 -14.51 4.78 1.73
CA SER A 207 -14.91 5.92 2.55
C SER A 207 -16.03 5.56 3.53
N LEU A 208 -17.07 4.86 3.05
CA LEU A 208 -18.18 4.45 3.91
C LEU A 208 -17.77 3.34 4.87
N SER A 209 -17.14 2.27 4.38
CA SER A 209 -16.75 1.13 5.21
C SER A 209 -15.70 1.48 6.26
N TYR A 210 -14.73 2.35 5.96
CA TYR A 210 -13.72 2.78 6.92
C TYR A 210 -14.29 3.72 7.99
N TRP A 211 -15.19 4.63 7.60
CA TRP A 211 -15.90 5.49 8.57
C TRP A 211 -16.73 4.65 9.55
N LEU A 212 -17.46 3.65 9.03
CA LEU A 212 -18.22 2.72 9.85
C LEU A 212 -17.33 1.79 10.68
N ALA A 213 -16.22 1.28 10.13
CA ALA A 213 -15.29 0.42 10.86
C ALA A 213 -14.58 1.16 12.00
N SER A 214 -14.18 2.43 11.78
CA SER A 214 -13.60 3.27 12.82
C SER A 214 -14.60 3.55 13.95
N THR A 215 -15.85 3.79 13.58
CA THR A 215 -16.97 3.91 14.53
C THR A 215 -17.12 2.61 15.31
N ASP A 216 -17.37 1.50 14.63
CA ASP A 216 -17.64 0.20 15.23
C ASP A 216 -16.48 -0.26 16.13
N TRP A 217 -15.24 -0.28 15.64
CA TRP A 217 -14.15 -0.93 16.37
C TRP A 217 -13.50 -0.08 17.45
N ILE A 218 -13.49 1.26 17.30
CA ILE A 218 -12.80 2.16 18.23
C ILE A 218 -13.79 3.03 18.99
N MET A 219 -14.71 3.72 18.31
CA MET A 219 -15.63 4.63 18.99
C MET A 219 -16.56 3.91 19.97
N THR A 220 -17.03 2.70 19.63
CA THR A 220 -17.94 1.95 20.52
C THR A 220 -17.30 1.37 21.77
N LEU A 221 -15.98 1.55 21.98
CA LEU A 221 -15.36 1.30 23.28
C LEU A 221 -15.97 2.20 24.36
N GLU A 222 -16.41 3.40 23.98
CA GLU A 222 -17.18 4.33 24.82
C GLU A 222 -18.54 4.57 24.15
N PRO A 223 -19.54 3.69 24.35
CA PRO A 223 -20.76 3.74 23.57
C PRO A 223 -21.52 5.04 23.79
N HIS A 224 -21.45 5.68 24.95
CA HIS A 224 -22.16 6.92 25.26
C HIS A 224 -21.61 8.14 24.50
N TRP A 225 -20.38 8.06 24.00
CA TRP A 225 -19.77 9.13 23.23
C TRP A 225 -20.05 8.99 21.72
N TYR A 226 -20.31 10.12 21.07
CA TYR A 226 -20.58 10.16 19.63
C TYR A 226 -19.85 11.33 18.96
N SER A 227 -19.31 11.08 17.78
CA SER A 227 -18.65 12.10 16.98
C SER A 227 -18.69 11.76 15.50
N THR A 228 -19.32 12.62 14.70
CA THR A 228 -19.44 12.43 13.24
C THR A 228 -18.09 12.58 12.54
N ILE A 229 -17.22 13.45 13.05
CA ILE A 229 -15.89 13.71 12.48
C ILE A 229 -14.86 12.63 12.85
N PHE A 230 -15.18 11.73 13.77
CA PHE A 230 -14.23 10.72 14.27
C PHE A 230 -13.66 9.82 13.17
N GLY A 231 -14.48 9.34 12.23
CA GLY A 231 -13.97 8.53 11.14
C GLY A 231 -13.08 9.33 10.16
N VAL A 232 -13.35 10.62 9.96
CA VAL A 232 -12.47 11.50 9.16
C VAL A 232 -11.13 11.72 9.86
N TYR A 233 -11.14 11.92 11.18
CA TYR A 233 -9.92 12.00 11.99
C TYR A 233 -9.05 10.75 11.85
N ASN A 234 -9.66 9.57 11.96
CA ASN A 234 -8.96 8.29 11.75
C ASN A 234 -8.46 8.13 10.31
N PHE A 235 -9.18 8.66 9.32
CA PHE A 235 -8.74 8.63 7.94
C PHE A 235 -7.52 9.54 7.71
N SER A 236 -7.51 10.75 8.29
CA SER A 236 -6.34 11.64 8.24
C SER A 236 -5.11 10.98 8.87
N GLY A 237 -5.28 10.26 9.98
CA GLY A 237 -4.22 9.46 10.61
C GLY A 237 -3.72 8.34 9.69
N LEU A 238 -4.63 7.55 9.12
CA LEU A 238 -4.33 6.50 8.14
C LEU A 238 -3.55 7.03 6.94
N PHE A 239 -3.99 8.14 6.36
CA PHE A 239 -3.37 8.68 5.14
C PHE A 239 -1.99 9.28 5.44
N SER A 240 -1.87 10.04 6.54
CA SER A 240 -0.60 10.67 6.93
C SER A 240 0.45 9.63 7.32
N SER A 241 0.08 8.65 8.14
CA SER A 241 0.97 7.55 8.51
C SER A 241 1.34 6.66 7.33
N GLY A 242 0.40 6.45 6.41
CA GLY A 242 0.61 5.74 5.16
C GLY A 242 1.66 6.39 4.26
N ILE A 243 1.54 7.70 4.03
CA ILE A 243 2.53 8.46 3.25
C ILE A 243 3.89 8.44 3.94
N ALA A 244 3.94 8.66 5.27
CA ALA A 244 5.18 8.57 6.02
C ALA A 244 5.83 7.18 5.88
N GLY A 245 5.05 6.11 5.99
CA GLY A 245 5.49 4.73 5.77
C GLY A 245 6.04 4.50 4.37
N MET A 246 5.33 4.97 3.33
CA MET A 246 5.80 4.91 1.94
C MET A 246 7.13 5.62 1.75
N ILE A 247 7.29 6.82 2.30
CA ILE A 247 8.53 7.61 2.21
C ILE A 247 9.68 6.86 2.89
N LEU A 248 9.48 6.32 4.09
CA LEU A 248 10.49 5.56 4.80
C LEU A 248 10.92 4.31 4.03
N ILE A 249 9.95 3.56 3.48
CA ILE A 249 10.24 2.39 2.64
C ILE A 249 11.01 2.81 1.39
N PHE A 250 10.62 3.91 0.74
CA PHE A 250 11.30 4.42 -0.44
C PHE A 250 12.75 4.83 -0.15
N ILE A 251 13.00 5.57 0.93
CA ILE A 251 14.34 5.97 1.35
C ILE A 251 15.18 4.75 1.72
N TRP A 252 14.60 3.79 2.43
CA TRP A 252 15.27 2.54 2.78
C TRP A 252 15.68 1.75 1.54
N LEU A 253 14.77 1.58 0.58
CA LEU A 253 15.07 0.93 -0.70
C LEU A 253 16.14 1.68 -1.49
N LYS A 254 16.12 3.01 -1.52
CA LYS A 254 17.11 3.84 -2.22
C LYS A 254 18.50 3.74 -1.60
N ARG A 255 18.58 3.63 -0.27
CA ARG A 255 19.85 3.49 0.47
C ARG A 255 20.42 2.08 0.39
N SER A 256 19.55 1.07 0.28
CA SER A 256 19.99 -0.28 -0.05
C SER A 256 20.44 -0.33 -1.51
N SER A 257 21.42 -1.16 -1.84
CA SER A 257 21.92 -1.38 -3.22
C SER A 257 20.88 -2.00 -4.19
N LEU A 258 19.59 -1.96 -3.83
CA LEU A 258 18.46 -2.54 -4.56
C LEU A 258 17.95 -1.65 -5.68
N TRP A 259 18.17 -0.33 -5.59
CA TRP A 259 17.79 0.63 -6.62
C TRP A 259 18.69 0.57 -7.87
N GLU A 260 19.97 0.26 -7.71
CA GLU A 260 20.93 0.11 -8.83
C GLU A 260 20.54 -1.07 -9.72
N ALA A 261 20.05 -2.17 -9.13
CA ALA A 261 19.58 -3.34 -9.85
C ALA A 261 18.25 -3.12 -10.61
N SER A 262 17.33 -2.28 -10.11
CA SER A 262 16.08 -1.97 -10.82
C SER A 262 16.24 -0.87 -11.87
N SER A 263 17.11 0.10 -11.64
CA SER A 263 17.46 1.15 -12.61
C SER A 263 18.00 0.55 -13.91
N MET A 264 18.89 -0.46 -13.80
CA MET A 264 19.40 -1.19 -14.97
C MET A 264 18.31 -1.92 -15.78
N LYS A 265 17.21 -2.37 -15.14
CA LYS A 265 16.11 -3.03 -15.88
C LYS A 265 15.29 -2.07 -16.74
N ASN A 266 14.96 -0.89 -16.21
CA ASN A 266 14.11 0.06 -16.93
C ASN A 266 14.86 0.65 -18.13
N THR A 267 16.15 0.96 -17.98
CA THR A 267 17.00 1.40 -19.10
C THR A 267 17.14 0.31 -20.17
N CYS A 268 17.25 -0.96 -19.75
CA CYS A 268 17.37 -2.08 -20.69
C CYS A 268 16.06 -2.44 -21.41
N MET A 269 14.90 -2.32 -20.75
CA MET A 269 13.59 -2.55 -21.38
C MET A 269 13.19 -1.43 -22.35
N ILE A 270 13.49 -0.17 -22.01
CA ILE A 270 13.27 0.99 -22.89
C ILE A 270 14.18 0.87 -24.12
N SER A 271 15.46 0.51 -23.94
CA SER A 271 16.41 0.29 -25.05
C SER A 271 16.04 -0.90 -25.94
N ALA A 272 15.58 -2.02 -25.37
CA ALA A 272 15.18 -3.21 -26.13
C ALA A 272 13.92 -2.99 -26.98
N ASN A 273 12.92 -2.26 -26.47
CA ASN A 273 11.73 -1.91 -27.25
C ASN A 273 12.04 -0.88 -28.35
N CYS A 274 12.97 0.07 -28.11
CA CYS A 274 13.42 1.02 -29.12
C CYS A 274 14.20 0.32 -30.27
N CYS A 275 14.98 -0.73 -29.96
CA CYS A 275 15.71 -1.53 -30.95
C CYS A 275 14.85 -2.56 -31.72
N LEU A 276 13.65 -2.90 -31.21
CA LEU A 276 12.72 -3.80 -31.91
C LEU A 276 11.82 -3.02 -32.88
N ASP A 277 11.48 -1.78 -32.58
CA ASP A 277 10.68 -0.90 -33.45
C ASP A 277 11.46 -0.46 -34.70
N SER A 278 12.78 -0.26 -34.57
CA SER A 278 13.64 0.15 -35.70
C SER A 278 13.92 -0.94 -36.74
N ARG A 279 13.54 -2.21 -36.50
CA ARG A 279 13.67 -3.29 -37.50
C ARG A 279 12.53 -3.32 -38.52
N HIS A 280 11.44 -2.57 -38.31
CA HIS A 280 10.30 -2.53 -39.23
C HIS A 280 10.23 -1.26 -40.10
N SER A 281 11.11 -0.28 -39.89
CA SER A 281 11.27 0.87 -40.77
C SER A 281 12.49 0.70 -41.67
N GLY A 282 12.26 0.52 -42.97
CA GLY A 282 13.30 0.55 -44.00
C GLY A 282 14.10 1.87 -44.00
N PRO A 283 15.21 1.95 -44.74
CA PRO A 283 16.18 3.04 -44.61
C PRO A 283 15.57 4.35 -45.14
N ILE A 284 15.14 5.22 -44.24
CA ILE A 284 14.86 6.61 -44.56
C ILE A 284 16.04 7.43 -44.07
N SER A 285 16.71 8.07 -45.02
CA SER A 285 17.87 8.92 -44.81
C SER A 285 17.58 10.07 -43.83
N GLY A 286 18.51 10.31 -42.91
CA GLY A 286 18.82 11.63 -42.40
C GLY A 286 17.79 12.29 -41.51
N SER A 287 17.75 11.91 -40.23
CA SER A 287 17.48 12.83 -39.12
C SER A 287 17.74 12.08 -37.82
N ALA A 288 18.72 12.55 -37.06
CA ALA A 288 18.99 12.09 -35.70
C ALA A 288 17.78 12.45 -34.82
N SER A 289 16.86 11.50 -34.64
CA SER A 289 15.89 11.57 -33.55
C SER A 289 16.50 10.92 -32.33
N ILE A 290 16.69 11.77 -31.34
CA ILE A 290 17.20 11.56 -29.99
C ILE A 290 16.53 10.32 -29.36
N CYS A 291 17.38 9.33 -29.02
CA CYS A 291 17.16 8.37 -27.95
C CYS A 291 17.61 8.97 -26.62
#